data_AF-A0A2W5KSK7-F1
#
_entry.id   AF-A0A2W5KSK7-F1
#
_cell.length_a   1.000
_cell.length_b   1.000
_cell.length_c   1.000
_cell.angle_alpha   90.00
_cell.angle_beta   90.00
_cell.angle_gamma   90.00
#
_symmetry.space_group_name_H-M   'P 1'
#
loop_
_entity.id
_entity.type
_entity.pdbx_description
1 polymer ?
#
loop_
_entity_poly.entity_id
_entity_poly.type
_entity_poly.pdbx_seq_one_letter_code
_entity_poly.pdbx_strand_id
1 'polypeptide(L)'
;MLRQLLVAYTQQCDGAGASTVAGVTDTRKTFSLNLKAVRQARKMSQEALADIAGIDRTFISLLENEKYSISIDKVDSLAAALQIDAWELLHPDTAAKFTAPSD
;
A
#
# COMPACT_ATOMS: atom_id res chain seq x y z
N MET A 1 -40.42 -17.42 -6.83
CA MET A 1 -39.71 -16.52 -7.76
C MET A 1 -39.04 -15.40 -6.96
N LEU A 2 -37.87 -15.64 -6.40
CA LEU A 2 -37.05 -14.64 -5.70
C LEU A 2 -35.66 -14.66 -6.33
N ARG A 3 -35.54 -14.06 -7.52
CA ARG A 3 -34.28 -14.03 -8.29
C ARG A 3 -34.15 -12.75 -9.13
N GLN A 4 -34.50 -11.60 -8.55
CA GLN A 4 -34.38 -10.28 -9.20
C GLN A 4 -33.94 -9.18 -8.22
N LEU A 5 -32.88 -9.44 -7.44
CA LEU A 5 -32.29 -8.43 -6.55
C LEU A 5 -30.78 -8.25 -6.76
N LEU A 6 -30.26 -8.53 -7.97
CA LEU A 6 -28.82 -8.38 -8.26
C LEU A 6 -28.53 -7.76 -9.64
N VAL A 7 -29.28 -6.74 -10.07
CA VAL A 7 -29.04 -6.03 -11.35
C VAL A 7 -28.89 -4.51 -11.17
N ALA A 8 -28.74 -4.01 -9.93
CA ALA A 8 -28.71 -2.57 -9.64
C ALA A 8 -27.37 -2.06 -9.08
N TYR A 9 -26.22 -2.50 -9.61
CA TYR A 9 -24.92 -1.89 -9.23
C TYR A 9 -24.02 -1.52 -10.40
N THR A 10 -24.60 -1.14 -11.54
CA THR A 10 -23.83 -0.61 -12.66
C THR A 10 -24.45 0.67 -13.19
N GLN A 11 -24.10 1.81 -12.59
CA GLN A 11 -24.04 3.09 -13.31
C GLN A 11 -23.14 4.12 -12.58
N GLN A 12 -22.29 4.76 -13.38
CA GLN A 12 -21.70 6.10 -13.28
C GLN A 12 -20.85 6.52 -12.08
N CYS A 13 -19.54 6.63 -12.34
CA CYS A 13 -18.78 7.85 -12.04
C CYS A 13 -18.08 8.28 -13.33
N ASP A 14 -18.55 9.35 -13.95
CA ASP A 14 -17.79 10.10 -14.95
C ASP A 14 -16.76 10.96 -14.21
N GLY A 15 -15.48 10.77 -14.52
CA GLY A 15 -14.38 11.57 -13.98
C GLY A 15 -13.06 11.13 -14.60
N ALA A 16 -12.46 12.03 -15.39
CA ALA A 16 -11.30 11.77 -16.24
C ALA A 16 -10.08 11.24 -15.50
N GLY A 17 -9.49 10.16 -16.04
CA GLY A 17 -8.22 9.59 -15.56
C GLY A 17 -8.12 8.09 -15.82
N ALA A 18 -8.25 7.69 -17.08
CA ALA A 18 -8.06 6.30 -17.47
C ALA A 18 -6.60 5.87 -17.24
N SER A 19 -6.38 4.99 -16.27
CA SER A 19 -5.27 4.05 -16.34
C SER A 19 -5.81 2.64 -16.16
N THR A 20 -5.92 1.97 -17.30
CA THR A 20 -5.72 0.54 -17.56
C THR A 20 -6.15 -0.44 -16.47
N VAL A 21 -7.13 -1.29 -16.81
CA VAL A 21 -7.46 -2.53 -16.10
C VAL A 21 -6.20 -3.30 -15.73
N ALA A 22 -5.74 -3.15 -14.49
CA ALA A 22 -4.58 -3.84 -13.98
C ALA A 22 -4.93 -5.34 -13.89
N GLY A 23 -4.25 -6.16 -14.70
CA GLY A 23 -4.16 -7.58 -14.42
C GLY A 23 -3.72 -7.79 -12.97
N VAL A 24 -4.18 -8.89 -12.35
CA VAL A 24 -3.96 -9.24 -10.94
C VAL A 24 -2.54 -8.84 -10.52
N THR A 25 -2.44 -7.73 -9.78
CA THR A 25 -1.16 -7.20 -9.33
C THR A 25 -0.76 -7.99 -8.09
N ASP A 26 0.47 -8.46 -8.03
CA ASP A 26 0.95 -9.19 -6.85
C ASP A 26 0.88 -8.26 -5.62
N THR A 27 0.00 -8.59 -4.69
CA THR A 27 -0.24 -7.83 -3.45
C THR A 27 1.04 -7.66 -2.64
N ARG A 28 1.91 -8.68 -2.62
CA ARG A 28 3.17 -8.63 -1.87
C ARG A 28 4.13 -7.62 -2.48
N LYS A 29 4.26 -7.64 -3.81
CA LYS A 29 5.07 -6.67 -4.54
C LYS A 29 4.52 -5.25 -4.42
N THR A 30 3.21 -5.10 -4.47
CA THR A 30 2.54 -3.80 -4.27
C THR A 30 2.87 -3.25 -2.88
N PHE A 31 2.73 -4.09 -1.84
CA PHE A 31 3.09 -3.74 -0.47
C PHE A 31 4.56 -3.36 -0.31
N SER A 32 5.49 -4.16 -0.84
CA SER A 32 6.94 -3.91 -0.69
C SER A 32 7.36 -2.58 -1.34
N LEU A 33 6.84 -2.29 -2.53
CA LEU A 33 7.10 -1.05 -3.26
C LEU A 33 6.52 0.17 -2.53
N ASN A 34 5.27 0.07 -2.08
CA ASN A 34 4.60 1.14 -1.37
C ASN A 34 5.29 1.47 -0.05
N LEU A 35 5.60 0.44 0.76
CA LEU A 35 6.33 0.59 2.03
C LEU A 35 7.64 1.35 1.83
N LYS A 36 8.43 0.94 0.83
CA LYS A 36 9.72 1.57 0.51
C LYS A 36 9.55 3.02 0.04
N ALA A 37 8.62 3.26 -0.87
CA ALA A 37 8.36 4.58 -1.45
C ALA A 37 7.94 5.59 -0.37
N VAL A 38 6.96 5.25 0.46
CA VAL A 38 6.47 6.12 1.52
C VAL A 38 7.58 6.37 2.55
N ARG A 39 8.31 5.33 2.97
CA ARG A 39 9.43 5.47 3.91
C ARG A 39 10.50 6.44 3.38
N GLN A 40 10.86 6.33 2.11
CA GLN A 40 11.85 7.20 1.47
C GLN A 40 11.36 8.64 1.35
N ALA A 41 10.09 8.85 0.99
CA ALA A 41 9.47 10.18 0.95
C ALA A 41 9.48 10.86 2.34
N ARG A 42 9.33 10.07 3.41
CA ARG A 42 9.45 10.53 4.80
C ARG A 42 10.90 10.68 5.29
N LYS A 43 11.90 10.42 4.44
CA LYS A 43 13.34 10.45 4.76
C LYS A 43 13.72 9.54 5.94
N MET A 44 13.00 8.45 6.13
CA MET A 44 13.25 7.50 7.22
C MET A 44 14.21 6.40 6.75
N SER A 45 15.18 6.03 7.59
CA SER A 45 15.92 4.78 7.41
C SER A 45 15.02 3.58 7.75
N GLN A 46 15.44 2.36 7.39
CA GLN A 46 14.74 1.15 7.84
C GLN A 46 14.75 1.04 9.37
N GLU A 47 15.87 1.42 10.02
CA GLU A 47 16.00 1.45 11.48
C GLU A 47 14.99 2.41 12.10
N ALA A 48 14.92 3.65 11.59
CA ALA A 48 14.01 4.65 12.11
C ALA A 48 12.54 4.25 11.98
N LEU A 49 12.16 3.61 10.87
CA LEU A 49 10.81 3.07 10.72
C LEU A 49 10.54 1.91 11.69
N ALA A 50 11.51 1.01 11.84
CA ALA A 50 11.42 -0.12 12.74
C ALA A 50 11.21 0.32 14.20
N ASP A 51 11.99 1.31 14.64
CA ASP A 51 11.91 1.90 15.98
C ASP A 51 10.53 2.51 16.25
N ILE A 52 10.00 3.31 15.32
CA ILE A 52 8.70 3.99 15.48
C ILE A 52 7.55 2.98 15.42
N ALA A 53 7.64 1.98 14.54
CA ALA A 53 6.62 0.94 14.38
C ALA A 53 6.72 -0.16 15.45
N GLY A 54 7.72 -0.13 16.33
CA GLY A 54 7.92 -1.14 17.38
C GLY A 54 8.18 -2.55 16.84
N ILE A 55 8.91 -2.66 15.71
CA ILE A 55 9.23 -3.94 15.06
C ILE A 55 10.72 -4.04 14.74
N ASP A 56 11.19 -5.25 14.40
CA ASP A 56 12.61 -5.49 14.09
C ASP A 56 13.01 -4.88 12.73
N ARG A 57 14.17 -4.22 12.65
CA ARG A 57 14.69 -3.66 11.38
C ARG A 57 14.90 -4.72 10.29
N THR A 58 15.34 -5.93 10.66
CA THR A 58 15.46 -7.05 9.72
C THR A 58 14.10 -7.43 9.15
N PHE A 59 13.03 -7.32 9.94
CA PHE A 59 11.67 -7.52 9.46
C PHE A 59 11.31 -6.50 8.36
N ILE A 60 11.61 -5.21 8.56
CA ILE A 60 11.43 -4.18 7.51
C ILE A 60 12.17 -4.56 6.22
N SER A 61 13.44 -4.97 6.33
CA SER A 61 14.24 -5.38 5.18
C SER A 61 13.62 -6.59 4.45
N LEU A 62 13.14 -7.59 5.18
CA LEU A 62 12.47 -8.76 4.59
C LEU A 62 11.17 -8.39 3.87
N LEU A 63 10.41 -7.43 4.41
CA LEU A 63 9.20 -6.93 3.77
C LEU A 63 9.49 -6.16 2.48
N GLU A 64 10.46 -5.23 2.50
CA GLU A 64 10.87 -4.46 1.32
C GLU A 64 11.47 -5.33 0.20
N ASN A 65 11.95 -6.54 0.54
CA ASN A 65 12.52 -7.51 -0.41
C ASN A 65 11.58 -8.69 -0.72
N GLU A 66 10.30 -8.61 -0.34
CA GLU A 66 9.25 -9.61 -0.65
C GLU A 66 9.56 -11.02 -0.08
N LYS A 67 10.37 -11.09 0.97
CA LYS A 67 10.81 -12.36 1.59
C LYS A 67 9.92 -12.85 2.72
N TYR A 68 8.98 -12.03 3.18
CA TYR A 68 8.10 -12.38 4.30
C TYR A 68 6.69 -11.84 4.12
N SER A 69 5.70 -12.51 4.71
CA SER A 69 4.30 -12.06 4.71
C SER A 69 3.97 -11.37 6.03
N ILE A 70 3.27 -10.24 5.97
CA ILE A 70 2.94 -9.43 7.14
C ILE A 70 1.54 -9.76 7.68
N SER A 71 1.34 -9.65 8.99
CA SER A 71 0.00 -9.69 9.59
C SER A 71 -0.70 -8.33 9.47
N ILE A 72 -2.03 -8.32 9.47
CA ILE A 72 -2.81 -7.06 9.37
C ILE A 72 -2.47 -6.08 10.51
N ASP A 73 -2.36 -6.55 11.76
CA ASP A 73 -1.98 -5.68 12.90
C ASP A 73 -0.62 -4.97 12.70
N LYS A 74 0.31 -5.62 12.01
CA LYS A 74 1.61 -5.03 11.68
C LYS A 74 1.52 -4.06 10.50
N VAL A 75 0.58 -4.26 9.58
CA VAL A 75 0.24 -3.26 8.55
C VAL A 75 -0.25 -1.98 9.22
N ASP A 76 -1.15 -2.08 10.20
CA ASP A 76 -1.65 -0.91 10.94
C ASP A 76 -0.52 -0.19 11.69
N SER A 77 0.38 -0.96 12.32
CA SER A 77 1.54 -0.40 13.04
C SER A 77 2.48 0.37 12.10
N LEU A 78 2.75 -0.17 10.91
CA LEU A 78 3.54 0.49 9.87
C LEU A 78 2.84 1.72 9.30
N ALA A 79 1.55 1.63 9.04
CA ALA A 79 0.75 2.74 8.51
C ALA A 79 0.72 3.92 9.50
N ALA A 80 0.52 3.64 10.79
CA ALA A 80 0.60 4.63 11.85
C ALA A 80 1.99 5.29 11.91
N ALA A 81 3.07 4.50 11.85
CA ALA A 81 4.44 5.00 11.84
C ALA A 81 4.76 5.88 10.61
N LEU A 82 4.19 5.57 9.46
CA LEU A 82 4.34 6.30 8.19
C LEU A 82 3.36 7.47 8.03
N GLN A 83 2.41 7.60 8.96
CA GLN A 83 1.33 8.59 8.94
C GLN A 83 0.51 8.55 7.65
N ILE A 84 0.04 7.35 7.31
CA ILE A 84 -0.84 7.06 6.17
C ILE A 84 -1.95 6.11 6.62
N ASP A 85 -3.01 6.01 5.82
CA ASP A 85 -4.00 4.95 6.04
C ASP A 85 -3.44 3.58 5.61
N ALA A 86 -3.82 2.52 6.32
CA ALA A 86 -3.33 1.16 6.05
C ALA A 86 -3.61 0.68 4.61
N TRP A 87 -4.73 1.10 4.01
CA TRP A 87 -5.08 0.74 2.64
C TRP A 87 -4.12 1.33 1.60
N GLU A 88 -3.42 2.43 1.91
CA GLU A 88 -2.44 3.02 0.99
C GLU A 88 -1.27 2.07 0.76
N LEU A 89 -0.90 1.24 1.74
CA LEU A 89 0.16 0.23 1.57
C LEU A 89 -0.22 -0.83 0.54
N LEU A 90 -1.49 -1.00 0.21
CA LEU A 90 -1.97 -1.97 -0.78
C LEU A 90 -2.50 -1.34 -2.07
N HIS A 91 -2.53 -0.01 -2.15
CA HIS A 91 -3.06 0.69 -3.32
C HIS A 91 -2.01 0.72 -4.45
N PRO A 92 -2.35 0.35 -5.69
CA PRO A 92 -1.38 0.18 -6.79
C PRO A 92 -0.62 1.48 -7.13
N ASP A 93 -1.26 2.63 -6.96
CA ASP A 93 -0.67 3.93 -7.30
C ASP A 93 0.12 4.60 -6.18
N THR A 94 0.18 4.02 -4.98
CA THR A 94 0.82 4.69 -3.84
C THR A 94 2.29 4.97 -4.11
N ALA A 95 3.08 3.98 -4.53
CA ALA A 95 4.50 4.20 -4.81
C ALA A 95 4.72 5.36 -5.80
N ALA A 96 3.93 5.43 -6.88
CA ALA A 96 4.03 6.49 -7.87
C ALA A 96 3.77 7.89 -7.27
N LYS A 97 2.80 8.03 -6.35
CA LYS A 97 2.50 9.29 -5.66
C LYS A 97 3.66 9.80 -4.80
N PHE A 98 4.42 8.88 -4.19
CA PHE A 98 5.49 9.21 -3.24
C PHE A 98 6.90 9.25 -3.87
N THR A 99 7.10 8.69 -5.06
CA THR A 99 8.39 8.73 -5.78
C THR A 99 8.51 9.88 -6.78
N ALA A 100 7.42 10.59 -7.10
CA ALA A 100 7.49 11.75 -7.98
C ALA A 100 8.40 12.83 -7.35
N PRO A 101 9.35 13.41 -8.10
CA PRO A 101 10.14 14.51 -7.60
C PRO A 101 9.20 15.66 -7.23
N SER A 102 9.16 16.01 -5.94
CA SER A 102 8.61 17.29 -5.51
C SER A 102 9.51 18.38 -6.06
N ASP A 103 9.00 19.19 -6.98
CA ASP A 103 9.61 20.47 -7.38
C ASP A 103 9.96 21.35 -6.18
#